data_AF-A0A067E5E8-F1
#
_entry.id   AF-A0A067E5E8-F1
#
_cell.length_a   1.000
_cell.length_b   1.000
_cell.length_c   1.000
_cell.angle_alpha   90.00
_cell.angle_beta   90.00
_cell.angle_gamma   90.00
#
_symmetry.space_group_name_H-M   'P 1'
#
loop_
_entity.id
_entity.type
_entity.pdbx_description
1 polymer ?
#
loop_
_entity_poly.entity_id
_entity_poly.type
_entity_poly.pdbx_seq_one_letter_code
_entity_poly.pdbx_strand_id
1 'polypeptide(L)'
;MAESVVQEEHLDVLTMTGQKTGITKPRSEVHRVGDYHRTVNAWIFAESTQELLLQRRADFKDSWPGMWDISSAGHISAGDSSLISA
;
A
#
# COMPACT_ATOMS: atom_id res chain seq x y z
N MET A 1 -24.19 -18.51 9.81
CA MET A 1 -23.19 -17.42 9.81
C MET A 1 -22.77 -17.26 8.37
N ALA A 2 -23.19 -16.20 7.67
CA ALA A 2 -22.74 -15.96 6.31
C ALA A 2 -21.25 -15.60 6.38
N GLU A 3 -20.40 -16.33 5.67
CA GLU A 3 -19.02 -15.92 5.44
C GLU A 3 -19.05 -14.56 4.74
N SER A 4 -18.59 -13.51 5.41
CA SER A 4 -18.32 -12.24 4.74
C SER A 4 -17.12 -12.47 3.84
N VAL A 5 -17.35 -12.56 2.52
CA VAL A 5 -16.27 -12.53 1.55
C VAL A 5 -15.61 -11.16 1.67
N VAL A 6 -14.45 -11.10 2.32
CA VAL A 6 -13.65 -9.88 2.36
C VAL A 6 -13.16 -9.65 0.94
N GLN A 7 -13.67 -8.59 0.30
CA GLN A 7 -13.21 -8.22 -1.04
C GLN A 7 -11.73 -7.80 -0.94
N GLU A 8 -10.86 -8.60 -1.55
CA GLU A 8 -9.43 -8.34 -1.54
C GLU A 8 -9.06 -7.30 -2.61
N GLU A 9 -8.23 -6.34 -2.23
CA GLU A 9 -7.70 -5.34 -3.17
C GLU A 9 -6.85 -6.02 -4.26
N HIS A 10 -7.01 -5.54 -5.49
CA HIS A 10 -6.21 -5.98 -6.62
C HIS A 10 -5.19 -4.91 -6.99
N LEU A 11 -3.99 -5.33 -7.38
CA LEU A 11 -2.88 -4.45 -7.72
C LEU A 11 -2.44 -4.71 -9.16
N ASP A 12 -1.98 -3.65 -9.84
CA ASP A 12 -1.32 -3.77 -11.15
C ASP A 12 0.06 -4.44 -10.95
N VAL A 13 0.33 -5.51 -11.70
CA VAL A 13 1.66 -6.13 -11.76
C VAL A 13 2.52 -5.35 -12.75
N LEU A 14 3.71 -5.00 -12.30
CA LEU A 14 4.67 -4.17 -13.03
C LEU A 14 5.92 -4.95 -13.38
N THR A 15 6.65 -4.43 -14.35
CA THR A 15 8.05 -4.81 -14.55
C THR A 15 8.91 -4.21 -13.42
N MET A 16 10.13 -4.70 -13.26
CA MET A 16 11.11 -4.12 -12.33
C MET A 16 11.41 -2.63 -12.59
N THR A 17 11.21 -2.16 -13.84
CA THR A 17 11.33 -0.74 -14.22
C THR A 17 10.05 0.06 -14.01
N GLY A 18 9.01 -0.56 -13.44
CA GLY A 18 7.74 0.07 -13.10
C GLY A 18 6.76 0.19 -14.26
N GLN A 19 6.97 -0.47 -15.41
CA GLN A 19 6.03 -0.45 -16.53
C GLN A 19 4.87 -1.43 -16.30
N LYS A 20 3.65 -1.08 -16.73
CA LYS A 20 2.48 -1.96 -16.58
C LYS A 20 2.65 -3.21 -17.46
N THR A 21 2.36 -4.38 -16.90
CA THR A 21 2.35 -5.66 -17.64
C THR A 21 1.00 -5.96 -18.30
N GLY A 22 -0.06 -5.24 -17.88
CA GLY A 22 -1.45 -5.55 -18.23
C GLY A 22 -2.09 -6.63 -17.36
N ILE A 23 -1.34 -7.21 -16.42
CA ILE A 23 -1.83 -8.21 -15.47
C ILE A 23 -2.20 -7.52 -14.15
N THR A 24 -3.32 -7.92 -13.57
CA THR A 24 -3.74 -7.54 -12.22
C THR A 24 -3.86 -8.80 -11.36
N LYS A 25 -3.55 -8.68 -10.07
CA LYS A 25 -3.59 -9.81 -9.13
C LYS A 25 -4.10 -9.37 -7.76
N PRO A 26 -4.69 -10.27 -6.97
CA PRO A 26 -4.97 -10.00 -5.56
C PRO A 26 -3.69 -9.67 -4.80
N ARG A 27 -3.76 -8.72 -3.87
CA ARG A 27 -2.62 -8.28 -3.05
C ARG A 27 -1.85 -9.43 -2.40
N SER A 28 -2.55 -10.41 -1.81
CA SER A 28 -1.93 -11.59 -1.19
C SER A 28 -1.08 -12.37 -2.17
N GLU A 29 -1.51 -12.52 -3.43
CA GLU A 29 -0.73 -13.21 -4.45
C GLU A 29 0.50 -12.40 -4.84
N VAL A 30 0.35 -11.10 -5.10
CA VAL A 30 1.45 -10.18 -5.43
C VAL A 30 2.54 -10.25 -4.37
N HIS A 31 2.16 -10.16 -3.08
CA HIS A 31 3.11 -10.22 -1.96
C HIS A 31 3.71 -11.62 -1.78
N ARG A 32 2.93 -12.69 -2.01
CA ARG A 32 3.40 -14.07 -1.88
C ARG A 32 4.47 -14.43 -2.90
N VAL A 33 4.36 -13.96 -4.14
CA VAL A 33 5.31 -14.28 -5.22
C VAL A 33 6.36 -13.20 -5.46
N GLY A 34 6.22 -12.04 -4.82
CA GLY A 34 7.16 -10.93 -4.95
C GLY A 34 7.01 -10.14 -6.25
N ASP A 35 5.80 -10.07 -6.81
CA ASP A 35 5.53 -9.28 -8.00
C ASP A 35 5.72 -7.78 -7.72
N TYR A 36 6.35 -7.08 -8.67
CA TYR A 36 6.49 -5.62 -8.58
C TYR A 36 5.11 -4.96 -8.68
N HIS A 37 4.83 -4.05 -7.77
CA HIS A 37 3.63 -3.23 -7.73
C HIS A 37 4.01 -1.84 -7.18
N ARG A 38 3.13 -0.85 -7.32
CA ARG A 38 3.37 0.50 -6.79
C ARG A 38 2.67 0.73 -5.46
N THR A 39 3.27 1.59 -4.66
CA THR A 39 2.70 2.17 -3.45
C THR A 39 2.73 3.69 -3.53
N VAL A 40 1.92 4.34 -2.71
CA VAL A 40 2.01 5.78 -2.43
C VAL A 40 2.49 5.96 -1.01
N ASN A 41 3.36 6.95 -0.83
CA ASN A 41 3.93 7.35 0.44
C ASN A 41 3.71 8.86 0.60
N ALA A 42 2.97 9.26 1.64
CA ALA A 42 2.72 10.66 1.97
C ALA A 42 3.43 11.03 3.27
N TRP A 43 4.11 12.18 3.26
CA TRP A 43 4.78 12.76 4.42
C TRP A 43 4.04 14.02 4.86
N ILE A 44 3.68 14.07 6.14
CA ILE A 44 2.99 15.20 6.76
C ILE A 44 3.97 15.90 7.69
N PHE A 45 4.39 17.10 7.28
CA PHE A 45 5.29 17.96 8.05
C PHE A 45 4.53 19.19 8.54
N ALA A 46 4.58 19.44 9.85
CA ALA A 46 3.96 20.60 10.47
C ALA A 46 4.95 21.77 10.50
N GLU A 47 4.78 22.76 9.61
CA GLU A 47 5.67 23.91 9.54
C GLU A 47 5.70 24.75 10.83
N SER A 48 4.59 24.81 11.57
CA SER A 48 4.49 25.59 12.81
C SER A 48 5.34 25.03 13.95
N THR A 49 5.50 23.71 14.02
CA THR A 49 6.29 23.03 15.07
C THR A 49 7.61 22.47 14.57
N GLN A 50 7.82 22.45 13.25
CA GLN A 50 8.96 21.80 12.57
C GLN A 50 9.03 20.29 12.84
N GLU A 51 7.87 19.65 13.04
CA GLU A 51 7.77 18.22 13.35
C GLU A 51 7.25 17.41 12.16
N LEU A 52 7.74 16.17 12.04
CA LEU A 52 7.30 15.20 11.06
C LEU A 52 6.39 14.16 11.73
N LEU A 53 5.18 13.99 11.21
CA LEU A 53 4.28 12.96 11.72
C LEU A 53 4.76 11.57 11.27
N LEU A 54 4.94 10.67 12.21
CA LEU A 54 5.16 9.25 11.94
C LEU A 54 3.95 8.46 12.43
N GLN A 55 3.62 7.36 11.74
CA GLN A 55 2.57 6.46 12.20
C GLN A 55 3.19 5.28 12.95
N ARG A 56 2.55 4.80 14.02
CA ARG A 56 2.83 3.47 14.57
C ARG A 56 1.82 2.50 13.99
N ARG A 57 2.30 1.45 13.32
CA ARG A 57 1.46 0.44 12.69
C ARG A 57 0.70 -0.33 13.77
N ALA A 58 -0.57 -0.64 13.49
CA ALA A 58 -1.38 -1.45 14.40
C ALA A 58 -0.82 -2.87 14.55
N ASP A 59 -0.97 -3.48 15.72
CA ASP A 59 -0.39 -4.79 16.04
C ASP A 59 -0.98 -5.95 15.22
N PHE A 60 -2.17 -5.76 14.65
CA PHE A 60 -2.83 -6.75 13.79
C PHE A 60 -2.43 -6.64 12.31
N LYS A 61 -1.55 -5.70 11.94
CA LYS A 61 -1.05 -5.60 10.56
C LYS A 61 -0.27 -6.86 10.21
N ASP A 62 -0.51 -7.35 9.00
CA ASP A 62 0.16 -8.52 8.42
C ASP A 62 1.67 -8.29 8.20
N SER A 63 2.04 -7.06 7.83
CA SER A 63 3.43 -6.64 7.65
C SER A 63 3.82 -5.63 8.72
N TRP A 64 4.95 -5.91 9.41
CA TRP A 64 5.60 -5.03 10.39
C TRP A 64 4.66 -4.48 11.49
N PRO A 65 3.95 -5.33 12.24
CA PRO A 65 3.08 -4.88 13.33
C PRO A 65 3.86 -4.13 14.42
N GLY A 66 3.28 -3.07 14.98
CA GLY A 66 3.85 -2.27 16.07
C GLY A 66 5.02 -1.36 15.69
N MET A 67 5.50 -1.42 14.45
CA MET A 67 6.66 -0.64 13.98
C MET A 67 6.28 0.81 13.63
N TRP A 68 7.26 1.72 13.73
CA TRP A 68 7.14 3.08 13.18
C TRP A 68 7.27 3.05 11.66
N ASP A 69 6.43 3.83 10.99
CA ASP A 69 6.34 3.94 9.54
C ASP A 69 6.14 5.43 9.17
N ILE A 70 6.23 5.75 7.88
CA ILE A 70 6.01 7.12 7.37
C ILE A 70 4.60 7.63 7.69
N SER A 71 4.29 8.91 7.49
CA SER A 71 3.00 9.49 7.94
C SER A 71 1.77 8.74 7.42
N SER A 72 1.75 8.39 6.12
CA SER A 72 0.77 7.49 5.53
C SER A 72 1.36 6.74 4.32
N ALA A 73 1.06 5.45 4.21
CA ALA A 73 1.54 4.58 3.13
C ALA A 73 0.45 3.60 2.72
N GLY A 74 0.37 3.26 1.43
CA GLY A 74 -0.61 2.30 0.93
C GLY A 74 -0.31 1.83 -0.49
N HIS A 75 -1.00 0.77 -0.93
CA HIS A 75 -0.91 0.29 -2.29
C HIS A 75 -1.70 1.18 -3.25
N ILE A 76 -1.33 1.17 -4.53
CA ILE A 76 -2.16 1.72 -5.61
C ILE A 76 -3.03 0.58 -6.14
N SER A 77 -4.35 0.72 -6.01
CA SER A 77 -5.30 -0.24 -6.59
C SER A 77 -5.12 -0.35 -8.10
N ALA A 78 -5.42 -1.53 -8.64
CA ALA A 78 -5.34 -1.78 -10.08
C ALA A 78 -6.12 -0.73 -10.87
N GLY A 79 -5.45 -0.11 -11.85
CA GLY A 79 -6.05 0.96 -12.67
C GLY A 79 -5.99 2.37 -12.08
N ASP A 80 -5.77 2.53 -10.77
CA ASP A 80 -5.70 3.86 -10.15
C ASP A 80 -4.41 4.61 -10.52
N SER A 81 -4.48 5.93 -10.39
CA SER A 81 -3.30 6.80 -10.41
C SER A 81 -2.77 7.03 -9.00
N SER A 82 -1.49 7.39 -8.88
CA SER A 82 -0.90 7.74 -7.58
C SER A 82 -1.62 8.88 -6.88
N LEU A 83 -2.22 9.82 -7.63
CA LEU A 83 -2.96 10.94 -7.05
C LEU A 83 -4.32 10.52 -6.47
N ILE A 84 -4.99 9.57 -7.11
CA ILE A 84 -6.29 9.05 -6.62
C ILE A 84 -6.10 8.19 -5.38
N SER A 85 -4.99 7.43 -5.32
CA SER A 85 -4.68 6.58 -4.16
C SER A 85 -4.01 7.32 -3.00
N ALA A 86 -3.55 8.55 -3.19
CA ALA A 86 -2.93 9.39 -2.15
C ALA A 86 -4.00 9.98 -1.22
#